data_AF-A0A514WV27-F1
#
_entry.id   AF-A0A514WV27-F1
#
_cell.length_a   1.000
_cell.length_b   1.000
_cell.length_c   1.000
_cell.angle_alpha   90.00
_cell.angle_beta   90.00
_cell.angle_gamma   90.00
#
_symmetry.space_group_name_H-M   'P 1'
#
loop_
_entity.id
_entity.type
_entity.pdbx_description
1 polymer ?
#
loop_
_entity_poly.entity_id
_entity_poly.type
_entity_poly.pdbx_seq_one_letter_code
_entity_poly.pdbx_strand_id
1 'polypeptide(L)'
;MSRKSWIATSIFVTCMLAIASSAMAADQAQAENAASQERFSVEAWGQSFKSALKNNKSQDLLNLLDMKALEKQALTLSAENGKDKLEQARKLFAKKQFAEAMALYNQVPKGTDYWFNAVEEKGWTYFRQEDSEKALAQSKTLLSPQFSEVVNSEAYFLQSLTQLKICDYKGIFATHQMFKEKQKNRIVDVQNLAKSGMNEAYAKVINTTDQFPLLAKDLGDSFLHMPVLYYKDLEVQSALLKFKVSQKALDILKSQDSGFAKLQATLTKLNQDSFAKLKSRMIELASDETKENTKIVQKLNLIEVEAIQRIHTDLSLNDELYKKGKFKETDEDKLVFMDDGRPWIDELDKFEVSAKSCPQGIRRKM
;
A
#
# COMPACT_ATOMS: atom_id res chain seq x y z
N MET A 1 3.24 -55.74 18.24
CA MET A 1 2.60 -54.54 17.66
C MET A 1 3.67 -53.68 16.98
N SER A 2 3.42 -53.29 15.73
CA SER A 2 4.41 -53.17 14.66
C SER A 2 4.87 -51.72 14.41
N ARG A 3 6.20 -51.52 14.34
CA ARG A 3 6.91 -50.27 13.96
C ARG A 3 6.87 -49.94 12.45
N LYS A 4 5.92 -50.49 11.68
CA LYS A 4 5.86 -50.30 10.22
C LYS A 4 4.98 -49.13 9.74
N SER A 5 4.36 -48.36 10.64
CA SER A 5 3.37 -47.33 10.25
C SER A 5 3.92 -45.89 10.08
N TRP A 6 5.20 -45.62 10.35
CA TRP A 6 5.73 -44.24 10.38
C TRP A 6 6.49 -43.81 9.12
N ILE A 7 6.74 -44.72 8.16
CA ILE A 7 7.49 -44.37 6.94
C ILE A 7 6.56 -43.94 5.79
N ALA A 8 5.29 -44.36 5.80
CA ALA A 8 4.34 -44.03 4.72
C ALA A 8 3.84 -42.58 4.75
N THR A 9 3.87 -41.91 5.90
CA THR A 9 3.34 -40.52 6.04
C THR A 9 4.37 -39.45 5.67
N SER A 10 5.66 -39.80 5.56
CA SER A 10 6.72 -38.82 5.26
C SER A 10 6.88 -38.57 3.76
N ILE A 11 6.63 -39.57 2.91
CA ILE A 11 6.75 -39.45 1.44
C ILE A 11 5.60 -38.63 0.82
N PHE A 12 4.43 -38.60 1.46
CA PHE A 12 3.28 -37.81 0.98
C PHE A 12 3.44 -36.30 1.21
N VAL A 13 4.20 -35.89 2.23
CA VAL A 13 4.42 -34.46 2.54
C VAL A 13 5.46 -33.84 1.62
N THR A 14 6.47 -34.60 1.16
CA THR A 14 7.50 -34.09 0.24
C THR A 14 6.98 -33.92 -1.18
N CYS A 15 5.99 -34.71 -1.61
CA CYS A 15 5.43 -34.62 -2.97
C CYS A 15 4.43 -33.46 -3.13
N MET A 16 3.73 -33.02 -2.07
CA MET A 16 2.85 -31.84 -2.14
C MET A 16 3.60 -30.50 -2.15
N LEU A 17 4.82 -30.42 -1.60
CA LEU A 17 5.63 -29.20 -1.69
C LEU A 17 6.21 -28.96 -3.09
N ALA A 18 6.41 -30.01 -3.89
CA ALA A 18 6.93 -29.89 -5.25
C ALA A 18 5.86 -29.39 -6.25
N ILE A 19 4.58 -29.66 -5.99
CA ILE A 19 3.48 -29.25 -6.90
C ILE A 19 3.07 -27.78 -6.65
N ALA A 20 3.17 -27.30 -5.41
CA ALA A 20 2.90 -25.90 -5.07
C ALA A 20 3.97 -24.92 -5.61
N SER A 21 5.22 -25.38 -5.77
CA SER A 21 6.31 -24.58 -6.33
C SER A 21 6.24 -24.48 -7.86
N SER A 22 5.71 -25.49 -8.56
CA SER A 22 5.49 -25.43 -10.02
C SER A 22 4.30 -24.53 -10.44
N ALA A 23 3.26 -24.40 -9.61
CA ALA A 23 2.11 -23.55 -9.94
C ALA A 23 2.43 -22.05 -9.77
N MET A 24 3.28 -21.69 -8.80
CA MET A 24 3.75 -20.30 -8.64
C MET A 24 4.67 -19.84 -9.78
N ALA A 25 5.50 -20.74 -10.31
CA ALA A 25 6.37 -20.43 -11.45
C ALA A 25 5.60 -20.21 -12.76
N ALA A 26 4.48 -20.92 -12.96
CA ALA A 26 3.66 -20.80 -14.18
C ALA A 26 2.87 -19.48 -14.23
N ASP A 27 2.36 -18.99 -13.10
CA ASP A 27 1.67 -17.68 -13.03
C ASP A 27 2.64 -16.50 -13.12
N GLN A 28 3.88 -16.64 -12.62
CA GLN A 28 4.94 -15.64 -12.85
C GLN A 28 5.38 -15.61 -14.31
N ALA A 29 5.48 -16.76 -14.97
CA ALA A 29 5.88 -16.86 -16.38
C ALA A 29 4.87 -16.23 -17.36
N GLN A 30 3.58 -16.20 -17.03
CA GLN A 30 2.58 -15.52 -17.88
C GLN A 30 2.56 -14.00 -17.70
N ALA A 31 2.93 -13.48 -16.53
CA ALA A 31 3.14 -12.05 -16.33
C ALA A 31 4.46 -11.56 -16.95
N GLU A 32 5.51 -12.40 -16.95
CA GLU A 32 6.81 -12.07 -17.54
C GLU A 32 6.80 -12.09 -19.08
N ASN A 33 5.98 -12.95 -19.72
CA ASN A 33 5.85 -13.00 -21.18
C ASN A 33 5.08 -11.80 -21.78
N ALA A 34 4.36 -11.02 -20.98
CA ALA A 34 3.82 -9.72 -21.42
C ALA A 34 4.85 -8.59 -21.35
N ALA A 35 5.99 -8.80 -20.68
CA ALA A 35 7.03 -7.81 -20.44
C ALA A 35 8.20 -7.86 -21.44
N SER A 36 8.13 -8.71 -22.48
CA SER A 36 9.12 -8.74 -23.57
C SER A 36 8.72 -7.87 -24.77
N GLN A 37 7.74 -6.97 -24.61
CA GLN A 37 7.62 -5.85 -25.53
C GLN A 37 8.86 -4.97 -25.34
N GLU A 38 9.63 -4.75 -26.40
CA GLU A 38 10.78 -3.84 -26.38
C GLU A 38 10.34 -2.49 -25.82
N ARG A 39 10.70 -2.20 -24.57
CA ARG A 39 10.42 -0.93 -23.92
C ARG A 39 11.11 0.18 -24.68
N PHE A 40 10.48 1.35 -24.74
CA PHE A 40 11.09 2.51 -25.36
C PHE A 40 12.35 2.90 -24.56
N SER A 41 13.50 3.03 -25.25
CA SER A 41 14.78 3.47 -24.68
C SER A 41 15.18 4.83 -25.24
N VAL A 42 15.50 5.77 -24.35
CA VAL A 42 15.96 7.11 -24.73
C VAL A 42 17.34 7.05 -25.38
N GLU A 43 18.21 6.13 -24.98
CA GLU A 43 19.48 5.86 -25.65
C GLU A 43 19.30 5.37 -27.08
N ALA A 44 18.43 4.37 -27.30
CA ALA A 44 18.14 3.86 -28.65
C ALA A 44 17.52 4.95 -29.54
N TRP A 45 16.57 5.73 -28.99
CA TRP A 45 16.02 6.91 -29.66
C TRP A 45 17.11 7.94 -29.98
N GLY A 46 18.03 8.19 -29.06
CA GLY A 46 19.15 9.13 -29.23
C GLY A 46 20.07 8.74 -30.39
N GLN A 47 20.33 7.45 -30.62
CA GLN A 47 21.10 6.98 -31.77
C GLN A 47 20.37 7.23 -33.10
N SER A 48 19.04 7.01 -33.13
CA SER A 48 18.19 7.33 -34.27
C SER A 48 18.20 8.83 -34.56
N PHE A 49 18.08 9.66 -33.52
CA PHE A 49 18.15 11.12 -33.62
C PHE A 49 19.50 11.60 -34.17
N LYS A 50 20.61 11.07 -33.64
CA LYS A 50 21.97 11.38 -34.13
C LYS A 50 22.16 10.99 -35.60
N SER A 51 21.57 9.88 -36.02
CA SER A 51 21.62 9.40 -37.41
C SER A 51 20.78 10.28 -38.34
N ALA A 52 19.59 10.69 -37.92
CA ALA A 52 18.73 11.60 -38.67
C ALA A 52 19.40 12.97 -38.89
N LEU A 53 20.07 13.49 -37.85
CA LEU A 53 20.86 14.73 -37.94
C LEU A 53 21.97 14.64 -39.00
N LYS A 54 22.76 13.55 -38.98
CA LYS A 54 23.85 13.34 -39.95
C LYS A 54 23.38 13.24 -41.40
N ASN A 55 22.21 12.62 -41.61
CA ASN A 55 21.67 12.37 -42.95
C ASN A 55 20.84 13.55 -43.49
N ASN A 56 20.71 14.65 -42.74
CA ASN A 56 19.94 15.85 -43.09
C ASN A 56 18.49 15.54 -43.52
N LYS A 57 17.88 14.50 -42.95
CA LYS A 57 16.51 14.07 -43.25
C LYS A 57 15.52 14.82 -42.36
N SER A 58 15.10 16.00 -42.81
CA SER A 58 14.20 16.89 -42.05
C SER A 58 12.91 16.21 -41.62
N GLN A 59 12.32 15.35 -42.44
CA GLN A 59 11.07 14.65 -42.09
C GLN A 59 11.27 13.61 -40.98
N ASP A 60 12.37 12.86 -41.02
CA ASP A 60 12.71 11.87 -39.98
C ASP A 60 12.92 12.57 -38.63
N LEU A 61 13.57 13.75 -38.65
CA LEU A 61 13.77 14.56 -37.46
C LEU A 61 12.46 15.12 -36.89
N LEU A 62 11.54 15.57 -37.75
CA LEU A 62 10.20 16.01 -37.32
C LEU A 62 9.40 14.85 -36.69
N ASN A 63 9.44 13.67 -37.30
CA ASN A 63 8.75 12.49 -36.77
C ASN A 63 9.31 12.06 -35.41
N LEU A 64 10.64 12.09 -35.23
CA LEU A 64 11.30 11.76 -33.95
C LEU A 64 11.02 12.77 -32.84
N LEU A 65 10.65 14.00 -33.18
CA LEU A 65 10.33 15.09 -32.25
C LEU A 65 8.82 15.29 -32.04
N ASP A 66 7.97 14.48 -32.68
CA ASP A 66 6.54 14.45 -32.38
C ASP A 66 6.31 13.81 -31.01
N MET A 67 6.24 14.66 -29.98
CA MET A 67 6.07 14.23 -28.60
C MET A 67 4.76 13.45 -28.37
N LYS A 68 3.70 13.71 -29.14
CA LYS A 68 2.43 12.98 -28.98
C LYS A 68 2.56 11.55 -29.50
N ALA A 69 3.20 11.39 -30.66
CA ALA A 69 3.49 10.08 -31.21
C ALA A 69 4.44 9.30 -30.28
N LEU A 70 5.46 9.98 -29.74
CA LEU A 70 6.42 9.40 -28.81
C LEU A 70 5.77 8.93 -27.51
N GLU A 71 4.91 9.75 -26.91
CA GLU A 71 4.15 9.39 -25.71
C GLU A 71 3.26 8.18 -25.95
N LYS A 72 2.56 8.16 -27.09
CA LYS A 72 1.73 7.00 -27.46
C LYS A 72 2.58 5.74 -27.59
N GLN A 73 3.75 5.81 -28.22
CA GLN A 73 4.64 4.67 -28.36
C GLN A 73 5.24 4.21 -27.02
N ALA A 74 5.76 5.15 -26.23
CA ALA A 74 6.55 4.86 -25.03
C ALA A 74 5.70 4.58 -23.79
N LEU A 75 4.49 5.14 -23.71
CA LEU A 75 3.61 5.07 -22.54
C LEU A 75 2.36 4.24 -22.80
N THR A 76 2.34 3.41 -23.85
CA THR A 76 1.29 2.38 -23.97
C THR A 76 1.48 1.40 -22.81
N LEU A 77 0.83 1.70 -21.69
CA LEU A 77 0.67 0.78 -20.59
C LEU A 77 -0.20 -0.36 -21.12
N SER A 78 0.26 -1.61 -21.00
CA SER A 78 -0.64 -2.76 -21.09
C SER A 78 -1.82 -2.47 -20.18
N ALA A 79 -3.06 -2.55 -20.67
CA ALA A 79 -4.25 -2.30 -19.88
C ALA A 79 -4.15 -3.12 -18.58
N GLU A 80 -3.79 -2.46 -17.48
CA GLU A 80 -3.60 -3.13 -16.21
C GLU A 80 -4.99 -3.37 -15.65
N ASN A 81 -5.55 -4.53 -16.00
CA ASN A 81 -6.85 -5.02 -15.52
C ASN A 81 -7.05 -4.82 -14.00
N GLY A 82 -5.96 -4.71 -13.22
CA GLY A 82 -6.00 -4.40 -11.79
C GLY A 82 -6.62 -3.03 -11.46
N LYS A 83 -6.25 -1.94 -12.16
CA LYS A 83 -6.74 -0.59 -11.85
C LYS A 83 -8.24 -0.47 -12.08
N ASP A 84 -8.70 -0.92 -13.24
CA ASP A 84 -10.12 -0.84 -13.61
C ASP A 84 -10.99 -1.67 -12.67
N LYS A 85 -10.50 -2.83 -12.23
CA LYS A 85 -11.16 -3.68 -11.23
C LYS A 85 -11.25 -2.97 -9.87
N LEU A 86 -10.18 -2.32 -9.42
CA LEU A 86 -10.21 -1.52 -8.19
C LEU A 86 -11.25 -0.39 -8.28
N GLU A 87 -11.27 0.37 -9.37
CA GLU A 87 -12.21 1.48 -9.53
C GLU A 87 -13.67 1.02 -9.55
N GLN A 88 -13.96 -0.10 -10.22
CA GLN A 88 -15.29 -0.71 -10.23
C GLN A 88 -15.66 -1.25 -8.83
N ALA A 89 -14.74 -1.92 -8.15
CA ALA A 89 -14.94 -2.43 -6.81
C ALA A 89 -15.22 -1.31 -5.79
N ARG A 90 -14.49 -0.19 -5.87
CA ARG A 90 -14.72 1.00 -5.04
C ARG A 90 -16.12 1.58 -5.23
N LYS A 91 -16.64 1.61 -6.47
CA LYS A 91 -18.01 2.05 -6.75
C LYS A 91 -19.05 1.14 -6.10
N LEU A 92 -18.84 -0.18 -6.12
CA LEU A 92 -19.71 -1.16 -5.45
C LEU A 92 -19.60 -1.06 -3.93
N PHE A 93 -18.39 -0.93 -3.40
CA PHE A 93 -18.13 -0.72 -1.98
C PHE A 93 -18.85 0.52 -1.45
N ALA A 94 -18.80 1.63 -2.17
CA ALA A 94 -19.52 2.87 -1.82
C ALA A 94 -21.04 2.67 -1.76
N LYS A 95 -21.59 1.77 -2.58
CA LYS A 95 -23.00 1.35 -2.57
C LYS A 95 -23.31 0.30 -1.51
N LYS A 96 -22.35 -0.05 -0.65
CA LYS A 96 -22.44 -1.13 0.36
C LYS A 96 -22.65 -2.53 -0.25
N GLN A 97 -22.36 -2.70 -1.54
CA GLN A 97 -22.40 -3.98 -2.25
C GLN A 97 -21.07 -4.72 -2.04
N PHE A 98 -20.86 -5.16 -0.80
CA PHE A 98 -19.57 -5.69 -0.35
C PHE A 98 -19.20 -7.03 -0.99
N ALA A 99 -20.18 -7.90 -1.26
CA ALA A 99 -19.94 -9.20 -1.88
C ALA A 99 -19.46 -9.04 -3.34
N GLU A 100 -20.09 -8.14 -4.09
CA GLU A 100 -19.73 -7.85 -5.47
C GLU A 100 -18.41 -7.08 -5.57
N ALA A 101 -18.16 -6.14 -4.64
CA ALA A 101 -16.86 -5.48 -4.53
C ALA A 101 -15.74 -6.50 -4.25
N MET A 102 -15.95 -7.41 -3.31
CA MET A 102 -15.02 -8.50 -2.98
C MET A 102 -14.72 -9.39 -4.19
N ALA A 103 -15.74 -9.72 -4.99
CA ALA A 103 -15.56 -10.51 -6.21
C ALA A 103 -14.63 -9.82 -7.21
N LEU A 104 -14.71 -8.49 -7.36
CA LEU A 104 -13.79 -7.72 -8.21
C LEU A 104 -12.39 -7.60 -7.63
N TYR A 105 -12.25 -7.36 -6.32
CA TYR A 105 -10.94 -7.33 -5.67
C TYR A 105 -10.18 -8.66 -5.81
N ASN A 106 -10.89 -9.79 -5.74
CA ASN A 106 -10.32 -11.12 -5.95
C ASN A 106 -9.78 -11.36 -7.36
N GLN A 107 -10.21 -10.56 -8.33
CA GLN A 107 -9.75 -10.66 -9.72
C GLN A 107 -8.49 -9.83 -9.99
N VAL A 108 -7.97 -9.08 -9.02
CA VAL A 108 -6.68 -8.36 -9.13
C VAL A 108 -5.52 -9.35 -8.91
N PRO A 109 -4.70 -9.64 -9.93
CA PRO A 109 -3.63 -10.64 -9.80
C PRO A 109 -2.52 -10.18 -8.84
N LYS A 110 -1.89 -11.14 -8.15
CA LYS A 110 -0.83 -10.88 -7.15
C LYS A 110 0.40 -10.17 -7.70
N GLY A 111 0.72 -10.40 -8.96
CA GLY A 111 1.89 -9.80 -9.62
C GLY A 111 1.67 -8.38 -10.14
N THR A 112 0.49 -7.80 -9.94
CA THR A 112 0.20 -6.42 -10.39
C THR A 112 0.56 -5.40 -9.32
N ASP A 113 0.95 -4.20 -9.73
CA ASP A 113 1.30 -3.10 -8.82
C ASP A 113 0.12 -2.64 -7.94
N TYR A 114 -1.11 -3.02 -8.32
CA TYR A 114 -2.36 -2.73 -7.61
C TYR A 114 -2.76 -3.80 -6.58
N TRP A 115 -2.00 -4.89 -6.46
CA TRP A 115 -2.38 -5.99 -5.58
C TRP A 115 -2.43 -5.58 -4.10
N PHE A 116 -1.48 -4.76 -3.62
CA PHE A 116 -1.49 -4.29 -2.23
C PHE A 116 -2.74 -3.45 -1.92
N ASN A 117 -3.15 -2.56 -2.83
CA ASN A 117 -4.40 -1.81 -2.69
C ASN A 117 -5.61 -2.76 -2.67
N ALA A 118 -5.62 -3.79 -3.51
CA ALA A 118 -6.70 -4.78 -3.49
C ALA A 118 -6.78 -5.52 -2.15
N VAL A 119 -5.65 -5.96 -1.59
CA VAL A 119 -5.62 -6.63 -0.28
C VAL A 119 -6.08 -5.69 0.84
N GLU A 120 -5.65 -4.43 0.82
CA GLU A 120 -6.09 -3.41 1.79
C GLU A 120 -7.61 -3.18 1.72
N GLU A 121 -8.15 -2.99 0.52
CA GLU A 121 -9.58 -2.76 0.30
C GLU A 121 -10.44 -4.00 0.58
N LYS A 122 -9.90 -5.22 0.38
CA LYS A 122 -10.54 -6.46 0.86
C LYS A 122 -10.61 -6.48 2.38
N GLY A 123 -9.54 -6.07 3.06
CA GLY A 123 -9.53 -5.95 4.52
C GLY A 123 -10.60 -4.97 5.01
N TRP A 124 -10.73 -3.81 4.37
CA TRP A 124 -11.83 -2.87 4.64
C TRP A 124 -13.21 -3.48 4.39
N THR A 125 -13.36 -4.24 3.30
CA THR A 125 -14.64 -4.91 2.98
C THR A 125 -15.03 -5.91 4.06
N TYR A 126 -14.10 -6.77 4.50
CA TYR A 126 -14.36 -7.68 5.61
C TYR A 126 -14.66 -6.95 6.92
N PHE A 127 -13.93 -5.88 7.21
CA PHE A 127 -14.18 -5.06 8.41
C PHE A 127 -15.61 -4.48 8.41
N ARG A 128 -16.09 -4.01 7.25
CA ARG A 128 -17.47 -3.49 7.09
C ARG A 128 -18.55 -4.56 7.14
N GLN A 129 -18.19 -5.82 6.90
CA GLN A 129 -19.05 -6.99 7.07
C GLN A 129 -18.98 -7.57 8.49
N GLU A 130 -18.31 -6.89 9.42
CA GLU A 130 -18.08 -7.33 10.80
C GLU A 130 -17.23 -8.62 10.93
N ASP A 131 -16.59 -9.04 9.84
CA ASP A 131 -15.68 -10.19 9.79
C ASP A 131 -14.26 -9.75 10.18
N SER A 132 -14.08 -9.52 11.48
CA SER A 132 -12.82 -8.99 12.02
C SER A 132 -11.65 -9.97 11.86
N GLU A 133 -11.91 -11.28 11.83
CA GLU A 133 -10.87 -12.30 11.62
C GLU A 133 -10.29 -12.20 10.21
N LYS A 134 -11.14 -12.12 9.18
CA LYS A 134 -10.67 -11.96 7.80
C LYS A 134 -10.05 -10.59 7.55
N ALA A 135 -10.59 -9.53 8.16
CA ALA A 135 -9.99 -8.19 8.09
C ALA A 135 -8.57 -8.18 8.68
N LEU A 136 -8.38 -8.84 9.83
CA LEU A 136 -7.06 -8.97 10.47
C LEU A 136 -6.11 -9.83 9.63
N ALA A 137 -6.59 -10.89 8.98
CA ALA A 137 -5.78 -11.71 8.10
C ALA A 137 -5.25 -10.93 6.87
N GLN A 138 -6.09 -10.08 6.26
CA GLN A 138 -5.65 -9.23 5.14
C GLN A 138 -4.61 -8.21 5.60
N SER A 139 -4.88 -7.49 6.71
CA SER A 139 -3.95 -6.47 7.20
C SER A 139 -2.62 -7.06 7.68
N LYS A 140 -2.62 -8.22 8.36
CA LYS A 140 -1.38 -8.95 8.70
C LYS A 140 -0.55 -9.37 7.49
N THR A 141 -1.21 -9.67 6.37
CA THR A 141 -0.50 -9.96 5.11
C THR A 141 0.27 -8.73 4.65
N LEU A 142 -0.37 -7.56 4.64
CA LEU A 142 0.26 -6.28 4.28
C LEU A 142 1.39 -5.89 5.22
N LEU A 143 1.23 -6.12 6.52
CA LEU A 143 2.22 -5.75 7.53
C LEU A 143 3.29 -6.83 7.76
N SER A 144 3.34 -7.86 6.92
CA SER A 144 4.44 -8.83 6.97
C SER A 144 5.80 -8.14 6.71
N PRO A 145 6.91 -8.64 7.29
CA PRO A 145 8.21 -7.98 7.15
C PRO A 145 8.62 -7.70 5.69
N GLN A 146 8.23 -8.57 4.77
CA GLN A 146 8.53 -8.46 3.34
C GLN A 146 7.81 -7.29 2.65
N PHE A 147 6.68 -6.83 3.19
CA PHE A 147 5.84 -5.81 2.54
C PHE A 147 5.68 -4.53 3.37
N SER A 148 5.96 -4.58 4.67
CA SER A 148 5.75 -3.47 5.63
C SER A 148 6.35 -2.11 5.22
N GLU A 149 7.38 -2.11 4.37
CA GLU A 149 8.07 -0.91 3.87
C GLU A 149 7.44 -0.32 2.61
N VAL A 150 6.72 -1.14 1.82
CA VAL A 150 6.09 -0.72 0.56
C VAL A 150 4.59 -0.47 0.66
N VAL A 151 3.95 -0.99 1.72
CA VAL A 151 2.52 -0.80 1.95
C VAL A 151 2.21 0.60 2.46
N ASN A 152 0.98 1.04 2.20
CA ASN A 152 0.50 2.36 2.62
C ASN A 152 0.25 2.41 4.14
N SER A 153 0.24 3.61 4.70
CA SER A 153 -0.05 3.86 6.11
C SER A 153 -1.45 3.39 6.54
N GLU A 154 -2.41 3.37 5.60
CA GLU A 154 -3.79 2.91 5.84
C GLU A 154 -3.85 1.44 6.31
N ALA A 155 -2.94 0.57 5.86
CA ALA A 155 -2.85 -0.82 6.31
C ALA A 155 -2.62 -0.94 7.82
N TYR A 156 -1.79 -0.05 8.40
CA TYR A 156 -1.53 0.00 9.83
C TYR A 156 -2.74 0.48 10.62
N PHE A 157 -3.46 1.47 10.08
CA PHE A 157 -4.72 1.95 10.66
C PHE A 157 -5.79 0.86 10.64
N LEU A 158 -5.98 0.17 9.52
CA LEU A 158 -6.93 -0.93 9.41
C LEU A 158 -6.61 -2.06 10.40
N GLN A 159 -5.34 -2.45 10.55
CA GLN A 159 -4.95 -3.46 11.53
C GLN A 159 -5.27 -3.00 12.96
N SER A 160 -4.87 -1.78 13.33
CA SER A 160 -5.08 -1.23 14.68
C SER A 160 -6.57 -1.08 15.00
N LEU A 161 -7.38 -0.64 14.04
CA LEU A 161 -8.83 -0.52 14.18
C LEU A 161 -9.48 -1.90 14.35
N THR A 162 -9.03 -2.89 13.58
CA THR A 162 -9.52 -4.27 13.70
C THR A 162 -9.14 -4.88 15.06
N GLN A 163 -7.92 -4.64 15.53
CA GLN A 163 -7.44 -5.07 16.85
C GLN A 163 -8.26 -4.43 17.97
N LEU A 164 -8.57 -3.13 17.88
CA LEU A 164 -9.48 -2.45 18.81
C LEU A 164 -10.87 -3.10 18.83
N LYS A 165 -11.40 -3.48 17.66
CA LYS A 165 -12.72 -4.13 17.56
C LYS A 165 -12.77 -5.49 18.26
N ILE A 166 -11.68 -6.25 18.25
CA ILE A 166 -11.56 -7.55 18.94
C ILE A 166 -10.93 -7.44 20.34
N CYS A 167 -10.77 -6.23 20.86
CA CYS A 167 -10.18 -5.98 22.17
C CYS A 167 -8.71 -6.50 22.33
N ASP A 168 -7.94 -6.57 21.24
CA ASP A 168 -6.50 -6.91 21.23
C ASP A 168 -5.63 -5.66 21.48
N TYR A 169 -5.69 -5.11 22.69
CA TYR A 169 -4.99 -3.86 23.01
C TYR A 169 -3.47 -3.98 22.91
N LYS A 170 -2.89 -5.13 23.30
CA LYS A 170 -1.45 -5.37 23.15
C LYS A 170 -1.05 -5.30 21.68
N GLY A 171 -1.87 -5.87 20.80
CA GLY A 171 -1.68 -5.81 19.36
C GLY A 171 -1.69 -4.38 18.81
N ILE A 172 -2.58 -3.50 19.32
CA ILE A 172 -2.64 -2.09 18.90
C ILE A 172 -1.30 -1.39 19.12
N PHE A 173 -0.77 -1.44 20.35
CA PHE A 173 0.51 -0.79 20.66
C PHE A 173 1.67 -1.36 19.85
N ALA A 174 1.67 -2.67 19.59
CA ALA A 174 2.67 -3.30 18.72
C ALA A 174 2.56 -2.81 17.27
N THR A 175 1.35 -2.70 16.72
CA THR A 175 1.10 -2.17 15.37
C THR A 175 1.52 -0.70 15.27
N HIS A 176 1.24 0.11 16.29
CA HIS A 176 1.65 1.52 16.34
C HIS A 176 3.17 1.68 16.42
N GLN A 177 3.85 0.84 17.20
CA GLN A 177 5.30 0.83 17.25
C GLN A 177 5.91 0.46 15.89
N MET A 178 5.39 -0.59 15.24
CA MET A 178 5.81 -0.99 13.91
C MET A 178 5.61 0.13 12.88
N PHE A 179 4.47 0.83 12.93
CA PHE A 179 4.20 1.99 12.07
C PHE A 179 5.28 3.08 12.24
N LYS A 180 5.61 3.44 13.49
CA LYS A 180 6.65 4.43 13.79
C LYS A 180 8.02 4.00 13.27
N GLU A 181 8.37 2.73 13.39
CA GLU A 181 9.66 2.20 12.93
C GLU A 181 9.77 2.15 11.41
N LYS A 182 8.71 1.70 10.72
CA LYS A 182 8.74 1.43 9.28
C LYS A 182 8.38 2.62 8.41
N GLN A 183 7.49 3.51 8.85
CA GLN A 183 6.95 4.58 8.00
C GLN A 183 7.53 5.96 8.29
N LYS A 184 8.22 6.17 9.42
CA LYS A 184 8.72 7.49 9.82
C LYS A 184 9.62 8.15 8.77
N ASN A 185 10.64 7.43 8.30
CA ASN A 185 11.59 7.99 7.34
C ASN A 185 10.90 8.33 6.01
N ARG A 186 10.10 7.39 5.50
CA ARG A 186 9.31 7.58 4.28
C ARG A 186 8.38 8.79 4.37
N ILE A 187 7.66 8.96 5.48
CA ILE A 187 6.79 10.12 5.68
C ILE A 187 7.59 11.43 5.64
N VAL A 188 8.78 11.48 6.24
CA VAL A 188 9.65 12.66 6.19
C VAL A 188 10.13 12.94 4.77
N ASP A 189 10.51 11.91 4.01
CA ASP A 189 10.97 12.06 2.63
C ASP A 189 9.86 12.57 1.71
N VAL A 190 8.64 12.02 1.85
CA VAL A 190 7.46 12.47 1.11
C VAL A 190 7.08 13.90 1.52
N GLN A 191 7.19 14.28 2.79
CA GLN A 191 6.98 15.66 3.23
C GLN A 191 8.01 16.63 2.62
N ASN A 192 9.26 16.20 2.49
CA ASN A 192 10.31 17.01 1.85
C ASN A 192 10.05 17.17 0.35
N LEU A 193 9.56 16.11 -0.31
CA LEU A 193 9.09 16.17 -1.69
C LEU A 193 7.88 17.12 -1.85
N ALA A 194 6.94 17.12 -0.92
CA ALA A 194 5.78 18.02 -0.96
C ALA A 194 6.19 19.51 -0.90
N LYS A 195 7.33 19.83 -0.27
CA LYS A 195 7.85 21.21 -0.17
C LYS A 195 8.68 21.62 -1.37
N SER A 196 9.54 20.72 -1.85
CA SER A 196 10.61 21.05 -2.80
C SER A 196 10.40 20.46 -4.19
N GLY A 197 9.56 19.43 -4.33
CA GLY A 197 9.37 18.62 -5.54
C GLY A 197 10.54 17.72 -5.91
N MET A 198 11.60 17.69 -5.09
CA MET A 198 12.84 16.96 -5.39
C MET A 198 13.48 16.42 -4.09
N ASN A 199 13.96 15.19 -4.14
CA ASN A 199 14.85 14.63 -3.12
C ASN A 199 15.97 13.84 -3.81
N GLU A 200 16.92 13.33 -3.03
CA GLU A 200 18.06 12.58 -3.57
C GLU A 200 17.60 11.32 -4.32
N ALA A 201 16.63 10.58 -3.77
CA ALA A 201 16.06 9.40 -4.38
C ALA A 201 15.44 9.69 -5.75
N TYR A 202 14.68 10.80 -5.87
CA TYR A 202 14.06 11.21 -7.12
C TYR A 202 15.08 11.70 -8.13
N ALA A 203 16.07 12.47 -7.69
CA ALA A 203 17.18 12.89 -8.54
C ALA A 203 17.93 11.69 -9.12
N LYS A 204 18.16 10.64 -8.31
CA LYS A 204 18.74 9.37 -8.76
C LYS A 204 17.87 8.69 -9.82
N VAL A 205 16.55 8.60 -9.60
CA VAL A 205 15.62 8.04 -10.59
C VAL A 205 15.66 8.84 -11.88
N ILE A 206 15.54 10.17 -11.80
CA ILE A 206 15.65 11.02 -12.97
C ILE A 206 16.97 10.73 -13.67
N ASN A 207 18.12 10.73 -13.01
CA ASN A 207 19.40 10.52 -13.69
C ASN A 207 19.55 9.14 -14.34
N THR A 208 19.07 8.08 -13.69
CA THR A 208 19.24 6.68 -14.13
C THR A 208 18.19 6.18 -15.12
N THR A 209 17.04 6.86 -15.22
CA THR A 209 15.95 6.44 -16.12
C THR A 209 16.35 6.58 -17.59
N ASP A 210 16.29 5.46 -18.31
CA ASP A 210 16.40 5.39 -19.77
C ASP A 210 15.17 4.75 -20.44
N GLN A 211 14.46 3.87 -19.73
CA GLN A 211 13.43 3.01 -20.29
C GLN A 211 12.02 3.43 -19.86
N PHE A 212 11.07 3.33 -20.79
CA PHE A 212 9.66 3.66 -20.59
C PHE A 212 8.73 2.55 -21.11
N PRO A 213 7.61 2.27 -20.43
CA PRO A 213 7.15 2.91 -19.19
C PRO A 213 8.03 2.53 -17.99
N LEU A 214 8.05 3.40 -16.98
CA LEU A 214 8.73 3.14 -15.71
C LEU A 214 8.06 1.97 -14.98
N LEU A 215 8.87 1.05 -14.47
CA LEU A 215 8.44 -0.06 -13.63
C LEU A 215 9.05 0.05 -12.23
N ALA A 216 8.38 -0.52 -11.23
CA ALA A 216 8.87 -0.51 -9.85
C ALA A 216 10.31 -1.05 -9.73
N LYS A 217 10.64 -2.09 -10.51
CA LYS A 217 11.98 -2.69 -10.56
C LYS A 217 13.08 -1.73 -11.02
N ASP A 218 12.76 -0.74 -11.86
CA ASP A 218 13.75 0.22 -12.37
C ASP A 218 14.14 1.26 -11.32
N LEU A 219 13.32 1.41 -10.27
CA LEU A 219 13.49 2.39 -9.21
C LEU A 219 14.44 1.90 -8.10
N GLY A 220 14.51 0.58 -7.91
CA GLY A 220 15.23 -0.03 -6.78
C GLY A 220 14.80 0.57 -5.45
N ASP A 221 15.78 0.85 -4.58
CA ASP A 221 15.52 1.39 -3.23
C ASP A 221 14.93 2.81 -3.25
N SER A 222 15.12 3.58 -4.33
CA SER A 222 14.52 4.92 -4.44
C SER A 222 13.00 4.88 -4.34
N PHE A 223 12.37 3.76 -4.69
CA PHE A 223 10.92 3.57 -4.57
C PHE A 223 10.39 3.83 -3.15
N LEU A 224 11.16 3.44 -2.12
CA LEU A 224 10.75 3.58 -0.71
C LEU A 224 10.67 5.03 -0.23
N HIS A 225 11.30 5.95 -0.96
CA HIS A 225 11.41 7.36 -0.60
C HIS A 225 10.53 8.26 -1.47
N MET A 226 9.56 7.67 -2.17
CA MET A 226 8.70 8.34 -3.14
C MET A 226 7.21 8.11 -2.84
N PRO A 227 6.31 8.95 -3.39
CA PRO A 227 4.89 8.76 -3.24
C PRO A 227 4.43 7.41 -3.82
N VAL A 228 3.40 6.81 -3.22
CA VAL A 228 2.85 5.52 -3.64
C VAL A 228 2.43 5.57 -5.11
N LEU A 229 2.89 4.59 -5.90
CA LEU A 229 2.56 4.44 -7.33
C LEU A 229 2.89 5.66 -8.23
N TYR A 230 3.78 6.57 -7.80
CA TYR A 230 4.12 7.75 -8.62
C TYR A 230 4.64 7.38 -10.02
N TYR A 231 5.32 6.24 -10.16
CA TYR A 231 5.86 5.76 -11.43
C TYR A 231 4.77 5.30 -12.40
N LYS A 232 3.53 5.09 -11.95
CA LYS A 232 2.36 4.82 -12.80
C LYS A 232 1.61 6.10 -13.19
N ASP A 233 1.93 7.24 -12.59
CA ASP A 233 1.29 8.50 -12.93
C ASP A 233 1.66 8.90 -14.36
N LEU A 234 0.66 8.97 -15.23
CA LEU A 234 0.86 9.26 -16.65
C LEU A 234 1.47 10.64 -16.87
N GLU A 235 1.15 11.62 -16.03
CA GLU A 235 1.70 12.96 -16.16
C GLU A 235 3.17 13.01 -15.75
N VAL A 236 3.54 12.31 -14.68
CA VAL A 236 4.94 12.13 -14.28
C VAL A 236 5.71 11.41 -15.39
N GLN A 237 5.21 10.29 -15.90
CA GLN A 237 5.89 9.54 -16.97
C GLN A 237 6.04 10.36 -18.25
N SER A 238 4.98 11.06 -18.67
CA SER A 238 4.98 11.98 -19.83
C SER A 238 6.01 13.10 -19.67
N ALA A 239 6.00 13.79 -18.51
CA ALA A 239 6.92 14.87 -18.25
C ALA A 239 8.37 14.37 -18.17
N LEU A 240 8.61 13.22 -17.55
CA LEU A 240 9.93 12.61 -17.44
C LEU A 240 10.47 12.16 -18.80
N LEU A 241 9.64 11.54 -19.63
CA LEU A 241 9.99 11.14 -21.00
C LEU A 241 10.41 12.36 -21.82
N LYS A 242 9.59 13.42 -21.84
CA LYS A 242 9.90 14.67 -22.55
C LYS A 242 11.18 15.33 -22.04
N PHE A 243 11.38 15.35 -20.72
CA PHE A 243 12.60 15.84 -20.10
C PHE A 243 13.83 15.05 -20.57
N LYS A 244 13.76 13.72 -20.57
CA LYS A 244 14.88 12.85 -20.96
C LYS A 244 15.23 12.90 -22.43
N VAL A 245 14.21 12.85 -23.28
CA VAL A 245 14.36 12.95 -24.73
C VAL A 245 14.97 14.30 -25.10
N SER A 246 14.46 15.40 -24.54
CA SER A 246 15.02 16.73 -24.78
C SER A 246 16.44 16.89 -24.23
N GLN A 247 16.75 16.36 -23.04
CA GLN A 247 18.10 16.37 -22.48
C GLN A 247 19.08 15.63 -23.40
N LYS A 248 18.74 14.41 -23.81
CA LYS A 248 19.57 13.61 -24.71
C LYS A 248 19.78 14.29 -26.06
N ALA A 249 18.73 14.88 -26.63
CA ALA A 249 18.81 15.64 -27.87
C ALA A 249 19.75 16.84 -27.77
N LEU A 250 19.66 17.61 -26.67
CA LEU A 250 20.54 18.74 -26.41
C LEU A 250 22.01 18.30 -26.27
N ASP A 251 22.27 17.19 -25.60
CA ASP A 251 23.64 16.68 -25.45
C ASP A 251 24.23 16.20 -26.79
N ILE A 252 23.41 15.61 -27.66
CA ILE A 252 23.81 15.28 -29.04
C ILE A 252 24.09 16.56 -29.84
N LEU A 253 23.24 17.58 -29.74
CA LEU A 253 23.42 18.84 -30.46
C LEU A 253 24.66 19.63 -30.01
N LYS A 254 25.00 19.62 -28.71
CA LYS A 254 26.25 20.22 -28.20
C LYS A 254 27.50 19.58 -28.81
N SER A 255 27.42 18.29 -29.17
CA SER A 255 28.52 17.55 -29.78
C SER A 255 28.66 17.74 -31.29
N GLN A 256 27.73 18.46 -31.93
CA GLN A 256 27.76 18.75 -33.38
C GLN A 256 27.87 20.26 -33.64
N ASP A 257 28.55 20.64 -34.73
CA ASP A 257 28.76 22.04 -35.07
C ASP A 257 27.44 22.76 -35.47
N SER A 258 26.88 23.46 -34.47
CA SER A 258 26.10 24.72 -34.43
C SER A 258 25.02 25.08 -35.49
N GLY A 259 24.71 24.26 -36.49
CA GLY A 259 23.68 24.58 -37.51
C GLY A 259 22.22 24.63 -37.02
N PHE A 260 21.94 24.25 -35.77
CA PHE A 260 20.58 23.98 -35.28
C PHE A 260 20.13 24.88 -34.11
N ALA A 261 20.56 26.16 -34.07
CA ALA A 261 20.28 27.07 -32.96
C ALA A 261 18.78 27.19 -32.60
N LYS A 262 17.89 27.26 -33.60
CA LYS A 262 16.43 27.33 -33.37
C LYS A 262 15.90 26.06 -32.69
N LEU A 263 16.34 24.89 -33.15
CA LEU A 263 15.96 23.60 -32.57
C LEU A 263 16.50 23.47 -31.13
N GLN A 264 17.74 23.90 -30.88
CA GLN A 264 18.33 23.91 -29.54
C GLN A 264 17.52 24.79 -28.58
N ALA A 265 17.07 25.98 -29.01
CA ALA A 265 16.21 26.84 -28.21
C ALA A 265 14.85 26.18 -27.89
N THR A 266 14.21 25.54 -28.88
CA THR A 266 12.96 24.80 -28.68
C THR A 266 13.12 23.64 -27.71
N LEU A 267 14.19 22.84 -27.85
CA LEU A 267 14.48 21.72 -26.97
C LEU A 267 14.85 22.16 -25.55
N THR A 268 15.58 23.27 -25.40
CA THR A 268 15.89 23.86 -24.09
C THR A 268 14.61 24.28 -23.37
N LYS A 269 13.72 24.97 -24.08
CA LYS A 269 12.41 25.35 -23.52
C LYS A 269 11.58 24.11 -23.15
N LEU A 270 11.48 23.12 -24.04
CA LEU A 270 10.78 21.86 -23.76
C LEU A 270 11.36 21.16 -22.53
N ASN A 271 12.68 21.12 -22.39
CA ASN A 271 13.35 20.52 -21.25
C ASN A 271 13.00 21.23 -19.94
N GLN A 272 13.09 22.56 -19.92
CA GLN A 272 12.74 23.38 -18.76
C GLN A 272 11.27 23.26 -18.38
N ASP A 273 10.36 23.36 -19.36
CA ASP A 273 8.92 23.24 -19.15
C ASP A 273 8.54 21.85 -18.63
N SER A 274 9.16 20.80 -19.19
CA SER A 274 8.92 19.41 -18.76
C SER A 274 9.45 19.17 -17.35
N PHE A 275 10.61 19.71 -16.99
CA PHE A 275 11.16 19.62 -15.64
C PHE A 275 10.30 20.38 -14.62
N ALA A 276 9.83 21.58 -14.96
CA ALA A 276 8.92 22.35 -14.12
C ALA A 276 7.59 21.60 -13.90
N LYS A 277 7.02 21.01 -14.95
CA LYS A 277 5.82 20.16 -14.85
C LYS A 277 6.05 18.94 -13.98
N LEU A 278 7.18 18.25 -14.18
CA LEU A 278 7.58 17.07 -13.40
C LEU A 278 7.66 17.40 -11.90
N LYS A 279 8.32 18.52 -11.57
CA LYS A 279 8.44 19.02 -10.20
C LYS A 279 7.09 19.37 -9.60
N SER A 280 6.25 20.09 -10.34
CA SER A 280 4.91 20.49 -9.89
C SER A 280 4.02 19.27 -9.61
N ARG A 281 4.02 18.28 -10.50
CA ARG A 281 3.23 17.06 -10.32
C ARG A 281 3.71 16.24 -9.13
N MET A 282 5.03 16.15 -8.92
CA MET A 282 5.61 15.47 -7.76
C MET A 282 5.21 16.17 -6.44
N ILE A 283 5.20 17.50 -6.41
CA ILE A 283 4.72 18.28 -5.25
C ILE A 283 3.27 17.93 -4.93
N GLU A 284 2.41 17.86 -5.94
CA GLU A 284 0.99 17.54 -5.78
C GLU A 284 0.79 16.13 -5.19
N LEU A 285 1.39 15.12 -5.82
CA LEU A 285 1.32 13.72 -5.36
C LEU A 285 1.84 13.57 -3.92
N ALA A 286 2.98 14.19 -3.62
CA ALA A 286 3.57 14.12 -2.29
C ALA A 286 2.75 14.91 -1.24
N SER A 287 2.12 16.01 -1.64
CA SER A 287 1.23 16.80 -0.77
C SER A 287 -0.03 16.02 -0.42
N ASP A 288 -0.64 15.36 -1.41
CA ASP A 288 -1.83 14.54 -1.18
C ASP A 288 -1.53 13.36 -0.27
N GLU A 289 -0.42 12.66 -0.50
CA GLU A 289 0.00 11.58 0.40
C GLU A 289 0.37 12.10 1.79
N THR A 290 1.00 13.27 1.90
CA THR A 290 1.30 13.90 3.20
C THR A 290 0.02 14.20 3.99
N LYS A 291 -1.04 14.66 3.32
CA LYS A 291 -2.35 14.89 3.95
C LYS A 291 -2.95 13.58 4.45
N GLU A 292 -2.93 12.53 3.64
CA GLU A 292 -3.44 11.22 4.04
C GLU A 292 -2.63 10.62 5.20
N ASN A 293 -1.30 10.66 5.14
CA ASN A 293 -0.43 10.22 6.24
C ASN A 293 -0.73 10.99 7.53
N THR A 294 -0.97 12.31 7.46
CA THR A 294 -1.33 13.12 8.63
C THR A 294 -2.67 12.67 9.23
N LYS A 295 -3.68 12.43 8.39
CA LYS A 295 -4.98 11.90 8.85
C LYS A 295 -4.81 10.53 9.51
N ILE A 296 -3.96 9.67 8.95
CA ILE A 296 -3.72 8.34 9.50
C ILE A 296 -3.03 8.39 10.85
N VAL A 297 -2.01 9.24 11.00
CA VAL A 297 -1.35 9.48 12.30
C VAL A 297 -2.38 9.94 13.34
N GLN A 298 -3.28 10.87 12.99
CA GLN A 298 -4.33 11.32 13.90
C GLN A 298 -5.29 10.18 14.28
N LYS A 299 -5.73 9.37 13.31
CA LYS A 299 -6.59 8.21 13.56
C LYS A 299 -5.93 7.16 14.45
N LEU A 300 -4.65 6.86 14.24
CA LEU A 300 -3.88 5.96 15.08
C LEU A 300 -3.81 6.50 16.51
N ASN A 301 -3.49 7.79 16.71
CA ASN A 301 -3.47 8.39 18.04
C ASN A 301 -4.84 8.29 18.75
N LEU A 302 -5.96 8.46 18.04
CA LEU A 302 -7.30 8.28 18.61
C LEU A 302 -7.55 6.83 19.05
N ILE A 303 -7.14 5.84 18.23
CA ILE A 303 -7.22 4.42 18.61
C ILE A 303 -6.38 4.14 19.86
N GLU A 304 -5.19 4.73 19.96
CA GLU A 304 -4.32 4.56 21.13
C GLU A 304 -4.99 5.09 22.40
N VAL A 305 -5.56 6.29 22.35
CA VAL A 305 -6.28 6.91 23.47
C VAL A 305 -7.49 6.07 23.88
N GLU A 306 -8.30 5.61 22.91
CA GLU A 306 -9.46 4.75 23.17
C GLU A 306 -9.03 3.43 23.83
N ALA A 307 -7.93 2.80 23.35
CA ALA A 307 -7.40 1.59 23.96
C ALA A 307 -6.95 1.82 25.41
N ILE A 308 -6.24 2.94 25.69
CA ILE A 308 -5.81 3.31 27.05
C ILE A 308 -7.03 3.53 27.96
N GLN A 309 -8.06 4.23 27.48
CA GLN A 309 -9.29 4.47 28.23
C GLN A 309 -9.98 3.15 28.57
N ARG A 310 -10.17 2.25 27.60
CA ARG A 310 -10.80 0.95 27.85
C ARG A 310 -10.01 0.10 28.84
N ILE A 311 -8.69 0.05 28.70
CA ILE A 311 -7.83 -0.65 29.68
C ILE A 311 -8.02 -0.05 31.08
N HIS A 312 -8.02 1.27 31.22
CA HIS A 312 -8.20 1.92 32.53
C HIS A 312 -9.58 1.66 33.12
N THR A 313 -10.65 1.75 32.32
CA THR A 313 -12.01 1.47 32.78
C THR A 313 -12.18 0.01 33.19
N ASP A 314 -11.62 -0.92 32.41
CA ASP A 314 -11.65 -2.35 32.73
C ASP A 314 -10.86 -2.67 34.01
N LEU A 315 -9.72 -2.02 34.22
CA LEU A 315 -8.92 -2.12 35.44
C LEU A 315 -9.63 -1.49 36.64
N SER A 316 -10.25 -0.32 36.50
CA SER A 316 -11.00 0.31 37.59
C SER A 316 -12.22 -0.51 37.98
N LEU A 317 -12.92 -1.11 37.02
CA LEU A 317 -14.01 -2.04 37.28
C LEU A 317 -13.51 -3.28 38.03
N ASN A 318 -12.37 -3.86 37.62
CA ASN A 318 -11.76 -4.96 38.36
C ASN A 318 -11.33 -4.54 39.78
N ASP A 319 -10.66 -3.40 39.95
CA ASP A 319 -10.21 -2.91 41.26
C ASP A 319 -11.38 -2.57 42.19
N GLU A 320 -12.48 -2.02 41.68
CA GLU A 320 -13.70 -1.80 42.44
C GLU A 320 -14.36 -3.14 42.84
N LEU A 321 -14.36 -4.14 41.94
CA LEU A 321 -14.81 -5.50 42.24
C LEU A 321 -13.92 -6.19 43.30
N TYR A 322 -12.61 -5.96 43.31
CA TYR A 322 -11.68 -6.52 44.31
C TYR A 322 -11.65 -5.74 45.63
N LYS A 323 -11.92 -4.43 45.62
CA LYS A 323 -12.00 -3.61 46.85
C LYS A 323 -13.32 -3.80 47.58
N LYS A 324 -14.42 -4.14 46.90
CA LYS A 324 -15.67 -4.59 47.53
C LYS A 324 -15.56 -6.06 47.96
N GLY A 325 -14.76 -6.32 49.00
CA GLY A 325 -14.87 -7.54 49.79
C GLY A 325 -13.54 -8.19 50.16
N LYS A 326 -13.02 -7.90 51.35
CA LYS A 326 -12.54 -9.03 52.15
C LYS A 326 -13.77 -9.86 52.48
N PHE A 327 -13.84 -11.08 51.95
CA PHE A 327 -14.82 -12.05 52.41
C PHE A 327 -14.72 -12.10 53.95
N LYS A 328 -15.83 -11.88 54.64
CA LYS A 328 -15.89 -12.26 56.06
C LYS A 328 -15.79 -13.77 56.06
N GLU A 329 -14.79 -14.33 56.75
CA GLU A 329 -14.79 -15.75 57.04
C GLU A 329 -16.11 -16.09 57.76
N THR A 330 -16.85 -17.04 57.21
CA THR A 330 -18.11 -17.54 57.75
C THR A 330 -18.08 -19.06 57.74
N ASP A 331 -18.62 -19.67 58.80
CA ASP A 331 -18.67 -21.12 58.98
C ASP A 331 -19.49 -21.82 57.86
N GLU A 332 -19.22 -23.13 57.68
CA GLU A 332 -19.41 -23.94 56.46
C GLU A 332 -20.82 -23.97 55.82
N ASP A 333 -21.86 -23.38 56.41
CA ASP A 333 -23.25 -23.53 55.93
C ASP A 333 -24.06 -22.22 55.85
N LYS A 334 -23.45 -21.10 55.44
CA LYS A 334 -24.21 -19.85 55.17
C LYS A 334 -23.83 -19.17 53.85
N LEU A 335 -24.84 -18.98 53.00
CA LEU A 335 -24.81 -18.07 51.85
C LEU A 335 -25.12 -16.65 52.34
N VAL A 336 -24.12 -15.76 52.26
CA VAL A 336 -24.27 -14.33 52.58
C VAL A 336 -24.13 -13.52 51.30
N PHE A 337 -25.18 -12.78 50.96
CA PHE A 337 -25.11 -11.76 49.91
C PHE A 337 -24.69 -10.42 50.52
N MET A 338 -23.82 -9.67 49.83
CA MET A 338 -23.40 -8.34 50.28
C MET A 338 -24.57 -7.36 50.16
N ASP A 339 -25.12 -6.94 51.29
CA ASP A 339 -26.04 -5.80 51.37
C ASP A 339 -25.22 -4.50 51.31
N ASP A 340 -25.30 -3.77 50.19
CA ASP A 340 -24.54 -2.54 49.97
C ASP A 340 -25.38 -1.26 50.11
N GLY A 341 -26.57 -1.36 50.72
CA GLY A 341 -27.35 -0.21 51.20
C GLY A 341 -27.86 0.72 50.09
N ARG A 342 -27.92 0.27 48.84
CA ARG A 342 -28.51 1.02 47.71
C ARG A 342 -29.96 0.56 47.46
N PRO A 343 -30.85 1.45 46.98
CA PRO A 343 -32.21 1.07 46.62
C PRO A 343 -32.22 0.00 45.54
N TRP A 344 -33.12 -0.96 45.68
CA TRP A 344 -33.25 -2.17 44.87
C TRP A 344 -34.05 -1.91 43.59
N ILE A 345 -33.83 -2.77 42.59
CA ILE A 345 -34.21 -2.57 41.18
C ILE A 345 -35.40 -3.46 40.74
N ASP A 346 -36.34 -3.76 41.65
CA ASP A 346 -37.67 -4.23 41.21
C ASP A 346 -38.34 -3.21 40.25
N GLU A 347 -37.75 -2.03 40.10
CA GLU A 347 -38.10 -0.95 39.18
C GLU A 347 -37.26 -0.81 37.88
N LEU A 348 -36.32 -1.69 37.49
CA LEU A 348 -35.69 -1.59 36.14
C LEU A 348 -35.61 -2.90 35.33
N ASP A 349 -36.25 -3.98 35.79
CA ASP A 349 -36.20 -5.33 35.20
C ASP A 349 -37.05 -5.54 33.92
N LYS A 350 -37.14 -4.51 33.08
CA LYS A 350 -37.63 -4.63 31.70
C LYS A 350 -36.65 -3.91 30.78
N PHE A 351 -35.52 -4.54 30.46
CA PHE A 351 -35.04 -4.72 29.08
C PHE A 351 -33.90 -5.74 29.06
N GLU A 352 -34.12 -6.81 28.31
CA GLU A 352 -33.12 -7.75 27.81
C GLU A 352 -32.73 -7.30 26.40
N VAL A 353 -31.43 -7.26 26.05
CA VAL A 353 -30.95 -7.61 24.70
C VAL A 353 -29.53 -8.18 24.78
N SER A 354 -29.36 -9.39 24.24
CA SER A 354 -28.08 -10.04 23.98
C SER A 354 -27.43 -9.49 22.69
N ALA A 355 -26.11 -9.29 22.71
CA ALA A 355 -25.29 -9.21 21.50
C ALA A 355 -23.97 -9.97 21.68
N LYS A 356 -23.66 -10.87 20.74
CA LYS A 356 -22.37 -11.56 20.62
C LYS A 356 -21.29 -10.56 20.13
N SER A 357 -20.56 -9.95 21.06
CA SER A 357 -19.40 -9.05 20.84
C SER A 357 -18.56 -8.97 22.13
N CYS A 358 -17.31 -8.46 22.08
CA CYS A 358 -16.20 -8.55 23.09
C CYS A 358 -16.49 -9.25 24.44
N PRO A 359 -15.63 -10.19 24.89
CA PRO A 359 -15.96 -11.17 25.90
C PRO A 359 -16.44 -10.54 27.21
N GLN A 360 -17.75 -10.57 27.42
CA GLN A 360 -18.26 -10.79 28.76
C GLN A 360 -18.17 -12.30 29.02
N GLY A 361 -17.29 -12.71 29.93
CA GLY A 361 -17.33 -14.05 30.52
C GLY A 361 -16.34 -15.10 30.01
N ILE A 362 -15.07 -14.79 29.71
CA ILE A 362 -14.04 -15.83 29.78
C ILE A 362 -13.72 -16.11 31.26
N ARG A 363 -14.53 -16.96 31.90
CA ARG A 363 -14.02 -17.82 32.97
C ARG A 363 -13.08 -18.81 32.29
N ARG A 364 -11.78 -18.53 32.32
CA ARG A 364 -10.78 -19.59 32.09
C ARG A 364 -10.93 -20.56 33.26
N LYS A 365 -11.38 -21.80 32.98
CA LYS A 365 -11.12 -22.91 33.89
C LYS A 365 -9.60 -23.05 33.98
N MET A 366 -9.04 -22.80 35.16
CA MET A 366 -7.83 -23.51 35.57
C MET A 366 -8.25 -24.90 36.03
#